data_AF-K1V0T9-F1
#
_entry.id   AF-K1V0T9-F1
#
_cell.length_a   1.000
_cell.length_b   1.000
_cell.length_c   1.000
_cell.angle_alpha   90.00
_cell.angle_beta   90.00
_cell.angle_gamma   90.00
#
_symmetry.space_group_name_H-M   'P 1'
#
loop_
_entity.id
_entity.type
_entity.pdbx_description
1 polymer ?
#
loop_
_entity_poly.entity_id
_entity_poly.type
_entity_poly.pdbx_seq_one_letter_code
_entity_poly.pdbx_strand_id
1 'polypeptide(L)'
;MHCEKEIEKQNRHRGVFTPTDRKAYYETIAVNGFPCLIVREHPKPSERAILYFFGGGMVIGPDKGDLPVMRKLCRETGCDVWFPFYPLCMEHCITETYAMVYECYRK
;
A
#
# COMPACT_ATOMS: atom_id res chain seq x y z
N MET A 1 -4.55 -13.54 25.57
CA MET A 1 -4.50 -12.41 24.61
C MET A 1 -3.37 -11.43 24.98
N HIS A 2 -2.11 -11.80 24.76
CA HIS A 2 -0.97 -10.88 24.88
C HIS A 2 -0.50 -10.43 23.50
N CYS A 3 -0.41 -11.38 22.55
CA CYS A 3 0.00 -11.13 21.16
C CYS A 3 -0.88 -10.09 20.45
N GLU A 4 -2.20 -10.21 20.55
CA GLU A 4 -3.17 -9.27 19.97
C GLU A 4 -2.96 -7.83 20.46
N LYS A 5 -2.79 -7.63 21.77
CA LYS A 5 -2.53 -6.30 22.35
C LYS A 5 -1.23 -5.69 21.85
N GLU A 6 -0.20 -6.51 21.61
CA GLU A 6 1.06 -6.03 21.03
C GLU A 6 0.90 -5.68 19.54
N ILE A 7 0.07 -6.40 18.79
CA ILE A 7 -0.28 -6.07 17.40
C ILE A 7 -1.05 -4.75 17.33
N GLU A 8 -2.09 -4.58 18.15
CA GLU A 8 -2.86 -3.33 18.26
C GLU A 8 -1.96 -2.15 18.62
N LYS A 9 -1.06 -2.35 19.58
CA LYS A 9 -0.09 -1.33 20.00
C LYS A 9 0.83 -0.93 18.84
N GLN A 10 1.32 -1.88 18.05
CA GLN A 10 2.13 -1.59 16.86
C GLN A 10 1.33 -0.86 15.78
N ASN A 11 0.05 -1.21 15.59
CA ASN A 11 -0.81 -0.61 14.57
C ASN A 11 -1.33 0.79 14.88
N ARG A 12 -1.22 1.26 16.13
CA ARG A 12 -1.73 2.57 16.57
C ARG A 12 -1.31 3.76 15.69
N HIS A 13 -0.17 3.67 15.02
CA HIS A 13 0.38 4.72 14.15
C HIS A 13 0.64 4.25 12.72
N ARG A 14 0.05 3.11 12.33
CA ARG A 14 0.19 2.47 11.02
C ARG A 14 -1.15 2.49 10.29
N GLY A 15 -1.12 2.27 8.98
CA GLY A 15 -2.32 2.21 8.14
C GLY A 15 -2.28 3.20 6.99
N VAL A 16 -3.46 3.67 6.59
CA VAL A 16 -3.62 4.52 5.41
C VAL A 16 -2.96 5.88 5.63
N PHE A 17 -2.14 6.28 4.66
CA PHE A 17 -1.55 7.61 4.64
C PHE A 17 -1.60 8.21 3.23
N THR A 18 -1.72 9.53 3.16
CA THR A 18 -1.63 10.28 1.90
C THR A 18 -0.37 11.14 1.94
N PRO A 19 0.59 10.93 1.02
CA PRO A 19 1.73 11.83 0.88
C PRO A 19 1.28 13.24 0.48
N THR A 20 1.85 14.27 1.10
CA THR A 20 1.57 15.68 0.78
C THR A 20 2.78 16.43 0.21
N ASP A 21 3.92 15.74 0.08
CA ASP A 21 5.10 16.28 -0.57
C ASP A 21 4.94 16.33 -2.10
N ARG A 22 5.86 17.01 -2.79
CA ARG A 22 5.90 17.09 -4.26
C ARG A 22 7.03 16.27 -4.86
N LYS A 23 7.45 15.18 -4.19
CA LYS A 23 8.60 14.35 -4.62
C LYS A 23 8.22 13.31 -5.67
N ALA A 24 6.93 13.11 -5.92
CA ALA A 24 6.35 12.25 -6.94
C ALA A 24 4.90 12.71 -7.17
N TYR A 25 4.25 12.14 -8.19
CA TYR A 25 2.81 12.26 -8.38
C TYR A 25 2.14 11.13 -7.61
N TYR A 26 1.14 11.48 -6.81
CA TYR A 26 0.41 10.55 -5.96
C TYR A 26 -1.07 10.56 -6.36
N GLU A 27 -1.64 9.39 -6.55
CA GLU A 27 -3.07 9.19 -6.74
C GLU A 27 -3.55 8.13 -5.75
N THR A 28 -4.72 8.30 -5.15
CA THR A 28 -5.34 7.24 -4.35
C THR A 28 -6.65 6.86 -5.00
N ILE A 29 -6.76 5.58 -5.37
CA ILE A 29 -7.98 4.98 -5.89
C ILE A 29 -8.60 4.05 -4.85
N ALA A 30 -9.89 3.77 -4.99
CA ALA A 30 -10.54 2.71 -4.22
C ALA A 30 -10.57 1.40 -5.02
N VAL A 31 -10.16 0.30 -4.39
CA VAL A 31 -10.22 -1.06 -4.93
C VAL A 31 -10.91 -1.96 -3.91
N ASN A 32 -12.06 -2.52 -4.27
CA ASN A 32 -12.93 -3.28 -3.36
C ASN A 32 -13.24 -2.53 -2.05
N GLY A 33 -13.35 -1.21 -2.10
CA GLY A 33 -13.61 -0.36 -0.92
C GLY A 33 -12.37 0.01 -0.10
N PHE A 34 -11.19 -0.51 -0.43
CA PHE A 34 -9.92 -0.21 0.24
C PHE A 34 -9.05 0.73 -0.60
N PRO A 35 -8.24 1.62 0.01
CA PRO A 35 -7.41 2.53 -0.75
C PRO A 35 -6.21 1.80 -1.38
N CYS A 36 -5.85 2.21 -2.59
CA CYS A 36 -4.58 1.87 -3.24
C CYS A 36 -3.89 3.17 -3.64
N LEU A 37 -2.71 3.42 -3.09
CA LEU A 37 -1.87 4.55 -3.45
C LEU A 37 -1.04 4.20 -4.68
N ILE A 38 -1.10 5.03 -5.71
CA ILE A 38 -0.28 4.93 -6.91
C ILE A 38 0.75 6.05 -6.86
N VAL A 39 2.04 5.68 -6.95
CA VAL A 39 3.18 6.59 -6.96
C VAL A 39 3.78 6.61 -8.35
N ARG A 40 3.91 7.80 -8.95
CA ARG A 40 4.44 7.99 -10.31
C ARG A 40 5.52 9.06 -10.36
N GLU A 41 6.50 8.88 -11.25
CA GLU A 41 7.53 9.89 -11.52
C GLU A 41 6.97 11.04 -12.38
N HIS A 42 5.98 10.74 -13.22
CA HIS A 42 5.37 11.67 -14.16
C HIS A 42 3.84 11.73 -14.00
N PRO A 43 3.18 12.82 -14.44
CA PRO A 43 1.72 12.92 -14.34
C PRO A 43 0.97 11.83 -15.13
N LYS A 44 1.56 11.36 -16.23
CA LYS A 44 0.98 10.31 -17.07
C LYS A 44 1.42 8.93 -16.55
N PRO A 45 0.52 7.93 -16.54
CA PRO A 45 0.90 6.56 -16.18
C PRO A 45 2.02 6.03 -17.05
N SER A 46 2.93 5.26 -16.46
CA SER A 46 3.94 4.51 -17.19
C SER A 46 3.36 3.22 -17.79
N GLU A 47 4.06 2.65 -18.77
CA GLU A 47 3.67 1.38 -19.42
C GLU A 47 3.88 0.14 -18.52
N ARG A 48 4.57 0.29 -17.38
CA ARG A 48 4.95 -0.81 -16.49
C ARG A 48 4.64 -0.45 -15.05
N ALA A 49 4.22 -1.43 -14.27
CA ALA A 49 3.88 -1.23 -12.87
C ALA A 49 4.61 -2.21 -11.95
N ILE A 50 4.82 -1.79 -10.71
CA ILE A 50 5.22 -2.65 -9.59
C ILE A 50 4.05 -2.69 -8.62
N LEU A 51 3.49 -3.87 -8.40
CA LEU A 51 2.54 -4.11 -7.31
C LEU A 51 3.32 -4.40 -6.03
N TYR A 52 3.35 -3.44 -5.10
CA TYR A 52 4.16 -3.51 -3.90
C TYR A 52 3.34 -3.93 -2.67
N PHE A 53 3.64 -5.11 -2.14
CA PHE A 53 3.09 -5.59 -0.87
C PHE A 53 3.99 -5.17 0.29
N PHE A 54 3.47 -4.33 1.20
CA PHE A 54 4.14 -4.07 2.46
C PHE A 54 4.20 -5.34 3.32
N GLY A 55 5.26 -5.47 4.12
CA GLY A 55 5.44 -6.57 5.07
C GLY A 55 4.61 -6.36 6.35
N GLY A 56 4.67 -7.31 7.28
CA GLY A 56 3.88 -7.23 8.54
C GLY A 56 3.01 -8.45 8.82
N GLY A 57 3.20 -9.54 8.08
CA GLY A 57 2.50 -10.80 8.31
C GLY A 57 0.98 -10.71 8.14
N MET A 58 0.50 -9.76 7.31
CA MET A 58 -0.93 -9.44 7.12
C MET A 58 -1.64 -8.92 8.38
N VAL A 59 -0.94 -8.66 9.48
CA VAL A 59 -1.51 -8.18 10.74
C VAL A 59 -0.98 -6.82 11.16
N ILE A 60 0.20 -6.41 10.66
CA ILE A 60 0.78 -5.08 10.86
C ILE A 60 0.61 -4.24 9.60
N GLY A 61 0.07 -3.03 9.76
CA GLY A 61 -0.12 -2.08 8.67
C GLY A 61 1.17 -1.40 8.22
N PRO A 62 1.15 -0.72 7.06
CA PRO A 62 2.29 0.02 6.59
C PRO A 62 2.51 1.30 7.40
N ASP A 63 3.69 1.89 7.25
CA ASP A 63 3.99 3.20 7.82
C ASP A 63 4.62 4.13 6.78
N LYS A 64 4.91 5.37 7.18
CA LYS A 64 5.47 6.38 6.25
C LYS A 64 6.88 6.03 5.76
N GLY A 65 7.54 5.03 6.34
CA GLY A 65 8.81 4.46 5.89
C GLY A 65 8.71 3.71 4.56
N ASP A 66 7.52 3.25 4.16
CA ASP A 66 7.28 2.65 2.84
C ASP A 66 7.39 3.67 1.70
N LEU A 67 7.08 4.94 1.98
CA LEU A 67 7.03 5.98 0.96
C LEU A 67 8.40 6.29 0.29
N PRO A 68 9.51 6.44 1.04
CA PRO A 68 10.85 6.46 0.44
C PRO A 68 11.16 5.25 -0.44
N VAL A 69 10.72 4.04 -0.07
CA VAL A 69 10.95 2.81 -0.85
C VAL A 69 10.17 2.86 -2.16
N MET A 70 8.88 3.20 -2.11
CA MET A 70 8.05 3.36 -3.32
C MET A 70 8.64 4.37 -4.30
N ARG A 71 9.07 5.54 -3.81
CA ARG A 71 9.71 6.55 -4.67
C ARG A 71 11.02 6.08 -5.28
N LYS A 72 11.83 5.35 -4.49
CA LYS A 72 13.10 4.78 -4.99
C LYS A 72 12.82 3.80 -6.12
N LEU A 73 11.88 2.86 -5.91
CA LEU A 73 11.45 1.90 -6.93
C LEU A 73 10.93 2.62 -8.18
N CYS A 74 10.04 3.59 -8.01
CA CYS A 74 9.49 4.37 -9.11
C CYS A 74 10.59 5.03 -9.96
N ARG A 75 11.52 5.76 -9.31
CA ARG A 75 12.60 6.47 -10.00
C ARG A 75 13.63 5.54 -10.66
N GLU A 76 14.00 4.45 -9.99
CA GLU A 76 15.05 3.55 -10.48
C GLU A 76 14.57 2.62 -11.59
N THR A 77 13.27 2.32 -11.62
CA THR A 77 12.70 1.38 -12.60
C THR A 77 11.92 2.06 -13.71
N GLY A 78 11.46 3.30 -13.49
CA GLY A 78 10.53 4.00 -14.37
C GLY A 78 9.12 3.39 -14.34
N CYS A 79 8.81 2.52 -13.38
CA CYS A 79 7.48 1.93 -13.20
C CYS A 79 6.63 2.75 -12.24
N ASP A 80 5.32 2.78 -12.48
CA ASP A 80 4.35 3.22 -11.46
C ASP A 80 4.35 2.21 -10.33
N VAL A 81 4.37 2.67 -9.08
CA VAL A 81 4.28 1.78 -7.91
C VAL A 81 2.85 1.80 -7.38
N TRP A 82 2.20 0.65 -7.43
CA TRP A 82 0.87 0.42 -6.88
C TRP A 82 1.01 -0.16 -5.47
N PHE A 83 0.47 0.55 -4.50
CA PHE A 83 0.56 0.25 -3.09
C PHE A 83 -0.84 0.03 -2.51
N PRO A 84 -1.37 -1.20 -2.59
CA PRO A 84 -2.65 -1.54 -1.99
C PRO A 84 -2.55 -1.46 -0.47
N PHE A 85 -3.33 -0.60 0.18
CA PHE A 85 -3.58 -0.69 1.62
C PHE A 85 -4.56 -1.83 1.87
N TYR A 86 -4.09 -3.06 1.66
CA TYR A 86 -4.92 -4.25 1.75
C TYR A 86 -5.43 -4.44 3.20
N PRO A 87 -6.65 -4.99 3.38
CA PRO A 87 -7.21 -5.23 4.71
C PRO A 87 -6.33 -6.19 5.52
N LEU A 88 -6.20 -5.93 6.82
CA LEU A 88 -5.41 -6.73 7.75
C LEU A 88 -6.25 -7.84 8.40
N CYS A 89 -5.62 -8.99 8.64
CA CYS A 89 -6.25 -10.18 9.22
C CYS A 89 -6.67 -10.04 10.69
N MET A 90 -6.47 -8.86 11.29
CA MET A 90 -7.00 -8.54 12.62
C MET A 90 -8.51 -8.26 12.59
N GLU A 91 -9.02 -7.73 11.48
CA GLU A 91 -10.42 -7.31 11.32
C GLU A 91 -11.10 -7.97 10.12
N HIS A 92 -10.32 -8.55 9.20
CA HIS A 92 -10.80 -9.08 7.93
C HIS A 92 -10.33 -10.52 7.69
N CYS A 93 -11.03 -11.25 6.82
CA CYS A 93 -10.55 -12.54 6.35
C CYS A 93 -9.46 -12.35 5.28
N ILE A 94 -8.48 -13.26 5.23
CA ILE A 94 -7.43 -13.27 4.19
C ILE A 94 -7.99 -13.31 2.76
N THR A 95 -9.21 -13.82 2.57
CA THR A 95 -9.89 -13.81 1.27
C THR A 95 -10.22 -12.40 0.78
N GLU A 96 -10.44 -11.45 1.69
CA GLU A 96 -10.66 -10.03 1.36
C GLU A 96 -9.36 -9.39 0.89
N THR A 97 -8.24 -9.67 1.58
CA THR A 97 -6.88 -9.27 1.16
C THR A 97 -6.59 -9.79 -0.25
N TYR A 98 -6.83 -11.08 -0.48
CA TYR A 98 -6.66 -11.70 -1.80
C TYR A 98 -7.51 -11.02 -2.87
N ALA A 99 -8.81 -10.83 -2.60
CA ALA A 99 -9.73 -10.22 -3.57
C ALA A 99 -9.31 -8.79 -3.93
N MET A 100 -8.95 -7.98 -2.93
CA MET A 100 -8.48 -6.60 -3.12
C MET A 100 -7.21 -6.55 -3.96
N VAL A 101 -6.20 -7.34 -3.58
CA VAL A 101 -4.90 -7.40 -4.26
C VAL A 101 -5.04 -7.93 -5.69
N TYR A 102 -5.84 -8.97 -5.90
CA TYR A 102 -6.08 -9.54 -7.21
C TYR A 102 -6.77 -8.53 -8.14
N GLU A 103 -7.72 -7.75 -7.61
CA GLU A 103 -8.35 -6.67 -8.38
C GLU A 103 -7.37 -5.52 -8.66
N CYS A 104 -6.43 -5.20 -7.76
CA CYS A 104 -5.34 -4.28 -8.08
C CYS A 104 -4.47 -4.79 -9.24
N TYR A 105 -4.16 -6.08 -9.28
CA TYR A 105 -3.36 -6.68 -10.35
C TYR A 105 -4.07 -6.66 -11.71
N ARG A 106 -5.40 -6.73 -11.73
CA ARG A 106 -6.20 -6.75 -12.97
C ARG A 106 -6.37 -5.39 -13.63
N LYS A 107 -6.20 -4.30 -12.88
CA LYS A 107 -6.34 -2.92 -13.37
C LYS A 107 -5.08 -2.47 -14.09
#